data_AF-A0A6B1YPZ9-F1
#
_entry.id   AF-A0A6B1YPZ9-F1
#
_cell.length_a   1.000
_cell.length_b   1.000
_cell.length_c   1.000
_cell.angle_alpha   90.00
_cell.angle_beta   90.00
_cell.angle_gamma   90.00
#
_symmetry.space_group_name_H-M   'P 1'
#
loop_
_entity.id
_entity.type
_entity.pdbx_description
1 polymer ?
#
loop_
_entity_poly.entity_id
_entity_poly.type
_entity_poly.pdbx_seq_one_letter_code
_entity_poly.pdbx_strand_id
1 'polypeptide(L)' 'MIYAAPGTPGAVVTFKPRYGNYIGGEFVPPVKGQYFTNTSPVNGQPIAEFPRSTAEDIDKALDAAHAAADAWGR' A
#
# COMPACT_ATOMS: atom_id res chain seq x y z
N MET A 1 -19.61 -0.68 -19.03
CA MET A 1 -20.02 -1.46 -17.84
C MET A 1 -19.83 -0.54 -16.64
N ILE A 2 -20.86 -0.34 -15.80
CA ILE A 2 -20.75 0.48 -14.58
C ILE A 2 -20.48 -0.48 -13.42
N TYR A 3 -19.37 -0.28 -12.71
CA TYR A 3 -19.04 -1.06 -11.52
C TYR A 3 -19.66 -0.41 -10.28
N ALA A 4 -20.16 -1.21 -9.35
CA ALA A 4 -20.56 -0.73 -8.03
C ALA A 4 -19.31 -0.23 -7.27
N ALA A 5 -19.51 0.77 -6.40
CA ALA A 5 -18.43 1.35 -5.60
C ALA A 5 -17.80 0.28 -4.67
N PRO A 6 -16.47 0.28 -4.48
CA PRO A 6 -15.81 -0.68 -3.59
C PRO A 6 -16.44 -0.73 -2.19
N GLY A 7 -16.66 -1.93 -1.66
CA GLY A 7 -17.28 -2.13 -0.34
C GLY A 7 -18.81 -1.99 -0.28
N THR A 8 -19.50 -1.75 -1.41
CA THR A 8 -20.97 -1.74 -1.47
C THR A 8 -21.54 -3.03 -2.06
N PRO A 9 -22.86 -3.31 -1.91
CA PRO A 9 -23.48 -4.47 -2.54
C PRO A 9 -23.27 -4.51 -4.06
N GLY A 10 -22.81 -5.65 -4.58
CA GLY A 10 -22.49 -5.83 -6.00
C GLY A 10 -21.08 -5.37 -6.41
N ALA A 11 -20.27 -4.87 -5.47
CA ALA A 11 -18.87 -4.54 -5.73
C ALA A 11 -18.03 -5.80 -5.91
N VAL A 12 -17.11 -5.76 -6.88
CA VAL A 12 -16.15 -6.86 -7.14
C VAL A 12 -14.91 -6.78 -6.26
N VAL A 13 -14.72 -5.68 -5.53
CA VAL A 13 -13.58 -5.45 -4.64
C VAL A 13 -14.02 -4.71 -3.37
N THR A 14 -13.30 -4.95 -2.29
CA THR A 14 -13.41 -4.23 -1.01
C THR A 14 -12.03 -3.81 -0.55
N PHE A 15 -11.87 -2.54 -0.18
CA PHE A 15 -10.60 -2.02 0.33
C PHE A 15 -10.42 -2.32 1.81
N LYS A 16 -9.18 -2.57 2.22
CA LYS A 16 -8.81 -2.59 3.65
C LYS A 16 -8.78 -1.15 4.16
N PRO A 17 -9.04 -0.93 5.46
CA PRO A 17 -8.97 0.41 6.04
C PRO A 17 -7.54 0.98 6.01
N ARG A 18 -6.52 0.11 6.06
CA ARG A 18 -5.11 0.50 6.08
C ARG A 18 -4.25 -0.54 5.36
N TYR A 19 -3.22 -0.05 4.67
CA TYR A 19 -2.21 -0.86 3.98
C TYR A 19 -0.81 -0.57 4.53
N GLY A 20 0.09 -1.54 4.41
CA GLY A 20 1.52 -1.38 4.72
C GLY A 20 2.36 -1.08 3.47
N ASN A 21 3.64 -0.80 3.68
CA ASN A 21 4.65 -0.83 2.61
C ASN A 21 4.80 -2.29 2.19
N TYR A 22 4.98 -2.55 0.89
CA TYR A 22 5.26 -3.92 0.43
C TYR A 22 6.76 -4.09 0.21
N ILE A 23 7.43 -4.71 1.18
CA ILE A 23 8.90 -4.83 1.23
C ILE A 23 9.25 -6.29 1.51
N GLY A 24 10.17 -6.86 0.73
CA GLY A 24 10.64 -8.24 0.94
C GLY A 24 9.56 -9.31 0.75
N GLY A 25 8.49 -9.01 -0.01
CA GLY A 25 7.38 -9.94 -0.23
C GLY A 25 6.25 -9.86 0.81
N GLU A 26 6.29 -8.89 1.73
CA GLU A 26 5.32 -8.76 2.81
C GLU A 26 4.82 -7.32 2.97
N PHE A 27 3.61 -7.17 3.50
CA PHE A 27 3.08 -5.87 3.91
C PHE A 27 3.56 -5.51 5.32
N VAL A 28 4.43 -4.50 5.43
CA VAL A 28 5.02 -4.03 6.68
C VAL A 28 4.53 -2.62 7.04
N PRO A 29 4.33 -2.29 8.33
CA PRO A 29 4.01 -0.93 8.75
C PRO A 29 5.22 0.01 8.53
N PRO A 30 5.00 1.33 8.35
CA PRO A 30 6.08 2.30 8.26
C PRO A 30 6.83 2.38 9.59
N VAL A 31 8.14 2.60 9.53
CA VAL A 31 9.06 2.63 10.68
C VAL A 31 8.62 3.65 11.74
N LYS A 32 8.16 4.84 11.32
CA LYS A 32 7.68 5.88 12.23
C LYS A 32 6.18 5.80 12.54
N GLY A 33 5.48 4.78 12.03
CA GLY A 33 4.04 4.59 12.25
C GLY A 33 3.15 5.68 11.61
N GLN A 34 3.69 6.50 10.70
CA GLN A 34 2.95 7.59 10.08
C GLN A 34 2.14 7.10 8.87
N TYR A 35 0.90 7.56 8.77
CA TYR A 35 -0.01 7.24 7.67
C TYR A 35 -0.67 8.50 7.13
N PHE A 36 -1.20 8.41 5.92
CA PHE A 36 -2.09 9.43 5.35
C PHE A 36 -3.31 8.79 4.70
N THR A 37 -4.43 9.49 4.77
CA THR A 37 -5.69 9.07 4.14
C THR A 37 -5.68 9.47 2.68
N ASN A 38 -5.95 8.53 1.78
CA ASN A 38 -6.27 8.81 0.40
C ASN A 38 -7.79 8.94 0.26
N THR A 39 -8.27 10.00 -0.40
CA THR A 39 -9.70 10.26 -0.63
C THR A 39 -10.03 10.12 -2.10
N SER A 40 -11.25 9.66 -2.39
CA SER A 40 -11.72 9.53 -3.76
C SER A 40 -11.99 10.90 -4.38
N PRO A 41 -11.46 11.19 -5.58
CA PRO A 41 -11.78 12.44 -6.28
C PRO A 41 -13.22 12.49 -6.77
N VAL A 42 -13.93 11.35 -6.80
CA VAL A 42 -15.32 11.26 -7.29
C VAL A 42 -16.33 11.77 -6.27
N ASN A 43 -16.09 11.52 -4.98
CA ASN A 43 -17.06 11.80 -3.91
C ASN A 43 -16.44 12.34 -2.61
N GLY A 44 -15.12 12.56 -2.58
CA GLY A 44 -14.38 13.07 -1.43
C GLY A 44 -14.27 12.09 -0.25
N GLN A 45 -14.82 10.88 -0.35
CA GLN A 45 -14.84 9.93 0.76
C GLN A 45 -13.47 9.23 0.94
N PRO A 46 -13.07 8.89 2.17
CA PRO A 46 -11.87 8.09 2.42
C PRO A 46 -11.90 6.75 1.68
N ILE A 47 -10.79 6.43 1.01
CA ILE A 47 -10.56 5.12 0.38
C ILE A 47 -9.90 4.19 1.40
N ALA A 48 -8.71 4.58 1.88
CA ALA A 48 -7.90 3.84 2.85
C ALA A 48 -6.74 4.72 3.34
N GLU A 49 -6.05 4.26 4.36
CA GLU A 49 -4.79 4.83 4.84
C GLU A 49 -3.57 4.10 4.26
N PHE A 50 -2.57 4.89 3.87
CA PHE A 50 -1.31 4.41 3.31
C PHE A 50 -0.12 4.95 4.09
N PRO A 51 1.00 4.20 4.15
CA PRO A 51 2.18 4.64 4.88
C PRO A 51 2.71 5.97 4.35
N ARG A 52 3.00 6.90 5.27
CA ARG A 52 3.82 8.08 4.97
C ARG A 52 5.27 7.72 5.28
N SER A 53 5.88 7.00 4.36
CA SER A 53 7.20 6.39 4.53
C SER A 53 8.30 7.43 4.70
N THR A 54 9.31 7.01 5.46
CA THR A 54 10.51 7.78 5.79
C THR A 54 11.74 7.20 5.11
N ALA A 55 12.90 7.84 5.27
CA ALA A 55 14.16 7.33 4.72
C ALA A 55 14.44 5.90 5.22
N GLU A 56 14.15 5.60 6.48
CA GLU A 56 14.36 4.27 7.06
C GLU A 56 13.49 3.18 6.40
N ASP A 57 12.30 3.53 5.90
CA ASP A 57 11.46 2.61 5.13
C ASP A 57 12.04 2.35 3.74
N ILE A 58 12.63 3.38 3.14
CA ILE A 58 13.30 3.31 1.83
C ILE A 58 14.54 2.42 1.93
N ASP A 59 15.36 2.61 2.97
CA ASP A 59 16.56 1.79 3.19
C ASP A 59 16.19 0.30 3.32
N LYS A 60 15.14 -0.03 4.10
CA LYS A 60 14.62 -1.42 4.18
C LYS A 60 14.17 -1.97 2.82
N ALA A 61 13.54 -1.14 1.99
CA ALA A 61 13.13 -1.54 0.65
C ALA A 61 14.33 -1.80 -0.26
N LEU A 62 15.37 -0.97 -0.16
CA LEU A 62 16.63 -1.12 -0.91
C LEU A 62 17.39 -2.37 -0.46
N ASP A 63 17.50 -2.62 0.84
CA ASP A 63 18.13 -3.84 1.38
C ASP A 63 17.45 -5.10 0.85
N ALA A 64 16.11 -5.13 0.87
CA ALA A 64 15.34 -6.24 0.32
C ALA A 64 15.53 -6.40 -1.20
N ALA A 65 15.59 -5.29 -1.93
CA ALA A 65 15.82 -5.31 -3.38
C ALA A 65 17.23 -5.82 -3.73
N HIS A 66 18.26 -5.36 -3.02
CA HIS A 66 19.64 -5.83 -3.21
C HIS A 66 19.79 -7.30 -2.88
N ALA A 67 19.14 -7.78 -1.81
CA ALA A 67 19.16 -9.21 -1.46
C ALA A 67 18.51 -10.10 -2.53
N ALA A 68 17.51 -9.59 -3.25
CA ALA A 68 16.85 -10.33 -4.33
C ALA A 68 17.55 -10.21 -5.70
N ALA A 69 18.42 -9.21 -5.88
CA ALA A 69 18.95 -8.82 -7.19
C ALA A 69 19.68 -9.97 -7.92
N ASP A 70 20.56 -10.69 -7.22
CA ASP A 70 21.35 -11.77 -7.81
C ASP A 70 20.50 -12.93 -8.32
N ALA A 71 19.42 -13.27 -7.60
CA ALA A 71 18.52 -14.35 -7.98
C ALA A 71 17.56 -13.92 -9.11
N TRP A 72 17.11 -12.68 -9.10
CA TRP A 72 16.20 -12.13 -10.11
C TRP A 72 16.89 -11.83 -11.45
N GLY A 73 18.17 -11.45 -11.41
CA GLY A 73 18.95 -11.08 -12.60
C GLY A 73 19.47 -12.25 -13.44
N ARG A 74 19.06 -13.48 -13.15
CA ARG A 74 19.41 -14.70 -13.90
C ARG A 74 18.29 -15.09 -14.85
#